data_AF-A0A558BS21-F1
#
_entry.id   AF-A0A558BS21-F1
#
_cell.length_a   1.000
_cell.length_b   1.000
_cell.length_c   1.000
_cell.angle_alpha   90.00
_cell.angle_beta   90.00
_cell.angle_gamma   90.00
#
_symmetry.space_group_name_H-M   'P 1'
#
loop_
_entity.id
_entity.type
_entity.pdbx_description
1 polymer ?
#
loop_
_entity_poly.entity_id
_entity_poly.type
_entity_poly.pdbx_seq_one_letter_code
_entity_poly.pdbx_strand_id
1 'polypeptide(L)'
;MYREKYGRQTAAAMYQVNKPVAEVAQMLLAEGATAEQAPALAQTYYQQHLSRGILATKKKLKEAIMYQTVGLVLAGGSLFLSFLTYLLLDDGGSFIGFYGLLAVGLLALLKGRLDKRSAEATLKQEEGSHS
;
A
#
# COMPACT_ATOMS: atom_id res chain seq x y z
N MET A 1 -17.06 20.72 17.19
CA MET A 1 -17.00 19.78 16.04
C MET A 1 -15.97 20.16 14.96
N TYR A 2 -15.89 21.41 14.48
CA TYR A 2 -14.87 21.81 13.48
C TYR A 2 -13.44 21.87 14.05
N ARG A 3 -13.27 22.30 15.31
CA ARG A 3 -11.94 22.38 15.97
C ARG A 3 -11.27 21.03 16.20
N GLU A 4 -12.02 20.00 16.60
CA GLU A 4 -11.46 18.66 16.81
C GLU A 4 -10.97 18.02 15.50
N LYS A 5 -11.70 18.23 14.40
CA LYS A 5 -11.25 17.79 13.07
C LYS A 5 -9.97 18.53 12.65
N TYR A 6 -9.91 19.84 12.91
CA TYR A 6 -8.74 20.67 12.61
C TYR A 6 -7.52 20.22 13.42
N GLY A 7 -7.62 20.16 14.75
CA GLY A 7 -6.52 19.72 15.62
C GLY A 7 -6.02 18.30 15.31
N ARG A 8 -6.93 17.39 14.92
CA ARG A 8 -6.54 16.04 14.47
C ARG A 8 -5.80 16.05 13.13
N GLN A 9 -6.19 16.92 12.20
CA GLN A 9 -5.54 17.05 10.89
C GLN A 9 -4.18 17.73 11.03
N THR A 10 -4.08 18.78 11.85
CA THR A 10 -2.83 19.47 12.17
C THR A 10 -1.87 18.55 12.93
N ALA A 11 -2.35 17.78 13.90
CA ALA A 11 -1.55 16.78 14.61
C ALA A 11 -1.02 15.70 13.66
N ALA A 12 -1.85 15.21 12.74
CA ALA A 12 -1.41 14.26 11.72
C ALA A 12 -0.33 14.85 10.80
N ALA A 13 -0.46 16.12 10.40
CA ALA A 13 0.55 16.81 9.60
C ALA A 13 1.87 16.99 10.36
N MET A 14 1.81 17.30 11.66
CA MET A 14 3.00 17.39 12.53
C MET A 14 3.71 16.05 12.68
N TYR A 15 2.97 14.94 12.84
CA TYR A 15 3.58 13.61 12.90
C TYR A 15 4.20 13.16 11.56
N GLN A 16 3.69 13.62 10.43
CA GLN A 16 4.33 13.36 9.12
C GLN A 16 5.70 14.03 8.98
N VAL A 17 5.96 15.12 9.69
CA VAL A 17 7.26 15.82 9.71
C VAL A 17 8.09 15.46 10.96
N ASN A 18 7.83 14.30 11.57
CA ASN A 18 8.56 13.76 12.73
C ASN A 18 8.58 14.68 13.97
N LYS A 19 7.51 15.44 14.19
CA LYS A 19 7.39 16.26 15.39
C LYS A 19 7.12 15.40 16.63
N PRO A 20 7.74 15.71 17.79
CA PRO A 20 7.54 14.95 19.00
C PRO A 20 6.14 15.16 19.58
N VAL A 21 5.63 14.14 20.28
CA VAL A 21 4.30 14.14 20.92
C VAL A 21 4.12 15.35 21.86
N ALA A 22 5.20 15.82 22.49
CA ALA A 22 5.18 17.00 23.36
C ALA A 22 4.85 18.30 22.60
N GLU A 23 5.39 18.49 21.39
CA GLU A 23 5.06 19.67 20.55
C GLU A 23 3.61 19.60 20.05
N VAL A 24 3.12 18.41 19.71
CA VAL A 24 1.73 18.21 19.30
C VAL A 24 0.77 18.44 20.48
N ALA A 25 1.14 18.04 21.69
CA ALA A 25 0.37 18.33 22.90
C ALA A 25 0.31 19.84 23.19
N GLN A 26 1.41 20.58 23.00
CA GLN A 26 1.41 22.04 23.13
C GLN A 26 0.53 22.73 22.08
N MET A 27 0.55 22.25 20.83
CA MET A 27 -0.37 22.73 19.80
C MET A 27 -1.83 22.47 20.17
N LEU A 28 -2.16 21.27 20.67
CA LEU A 28 -3.51 20.94 21.13
C LEU A 28 -3.96 21.81 22.31
N LEU A 29 -3.04 22.17 23.22
CA LEU A 29 -3.31 23.13 24.30
C LEU A 29 -3.62 24.52 23.74
N ALA A 30 -2.84 25.00 22.77
CA ALA A 30 -3.08 26.28 22.11
C ALA A 30 -4.41 26.33 21.34
N GLU A 31 -4.87 25.18 20.83
CA GLU A 31 -6.17 25.04 20.17
C GLU A 31 -7.37 24.90 21.15
N GLY A 32 -7.10 24.85 22.46
CA GLY A 32 -8.11 24.87 23.52
C GLY A 32 -8.40 23.52 24.18
N ALA A 33 -7.54 22.51 24.02
CA ALA A 33 -7.60 21.32 24.85
C ALA A 33 -7.20 21.64 26.31
N THR A 34 -7.71 20.87 27.27
CA THR A 34 -7.32 21.04 28.67
C THR A 34 -5.92 20.47 28.92
N ALA A 35 -5.19 21.06 29.89
CA ALA A 35 -3.85 20.64 30.33
C ALA A 35 -3.74 19.13 30.60
N GLU A 36 -4.81 18.55 31.11
CA GLU A 36 -4.89 17.12 31.46
C GLU A 36 -5.18 16.21 30.25
N GLN A 37 -5.91 16.71 29.24
CA GLN A 37 -6.35 15.89 28.10
C GLN A 37 -5.40 15.97 26.90
N ALA A 38 -4.73 17.10 26.70
CA ALA A 38 -3.81 17.31 25.57
C ALA A 38 -2.72 16.23 25.41
N PRO A 39 -1.98 15.78 26.46
CA PRO A 39 -0.98 14.74 26.29
C PRO A 39 -1.59 13.38 25.91
N ALA A 40 -2.75 13.02 26.49
CA ALA A 40 -3.44 11.77 26.16
C ALA A 40 -4.00 11.77 24.72
N LEU A 41 -4.53 12.91 24.27
CA LEU A 41 -4.97 13.12 22.89
C LEU A 41 -3.81 13.05 21.89
N ALA A 42 -2.67 13.69 22.21
CA ALA A 42 -1.48 13.64 21.39
C ALA A 42 -0.98 12.20 21.21
N GLN A 43 -0.90 11.41 22.28
CA GLN A 43 -0.54 9.99 22.21
C GLN A 43 -1.55 9.17 21.38
N THR A 44 -2.85 9.41 21.57
CA THR A 44 -3.89 8.72 20.81
C THR A 44 -3.76 9.00 19.30
N TYR A 45 -3.48 10.26 18.93
CA TYR A 45 -3.27 10.64 17.54
C TYR A 45 -1.97 10.07 16.97
N TYR A 46 -0.93 9.95 17.78
CA TYR A 46 0.31 9.30 17.38
C TYR A 46 0.10 7.81 17.06
N GLN A 47 -0.61 7.07 17.93
CA GLN A 47 -0.93 5.66 17.65
C GLN A 47 -1.84 5.49 16.42
N GLN A 48 -2.77 6.41 16.22
CA GLN A 48 -3.60 6.43 15.01
C GLN A 48 -2.78 6.72 13.75
N HIS A 49 -1.75 7.57 13.83
CA HIS A 49 -0.83 7.83 12.73
C HIS A 49 -0.03 6.57 12.37
N LEU A 50 0.59 5.92 13.36
CA LEU A 50 1.35 4.68 13.17
C LEU A 50 0.49 3.56 12.56
N SER A 51 -0.70 3.33 13.12
CA SER A 51 -1.61 2.29 12.62
C SER A 51 -2.10 2.57 11.20
N ARG A 52 -2.32 3.84 10.82
CA ARG A 52 -2.64 4.22 9.43
C ARG A 52 -1.50 3.94 8.46
N GLY A 53 -0.24 4.20 8.86
CA GLY A 53 0.94 3.84 8.08
C GLY A 53 0.96 2.34 7.79
N ILE A 54 0.91 1.52 8.84
CA ILE A 54 0.91 0.06 8.74
C ILE A 54 -0.26 -0.45 7.88
N LEU A 55 -1.47 0.09 8.05
CA LEU A 55 -2.64 -0.29 7.26
C LEU A 55 -2.50 0.10 5.78
N ALA A 56 -1.96 1.28 5.48
CA ALA A 56 -1.69 1.70 4.12
C ALA A 56 -0.66 0.79 3.45
N THR A 57 0.39 0.42 4.17
CA THR A 57 1.43 -0.49 3.67
C THR A 57 0.89 -1.92 3.47
N LYS A 58 0.08 -2.43 4.40
CA LYS A 58 -0.65 -3.70 4.24
C LYS A 58 -1.59 -3.69 3.04
N LYS A 59 -2.28 -2.57 2.78
CA LYS A 59 -3.16 -2.41 1.61
C LYS A 59 -2.36 -2.49 0.31
N LYS A 60 -1.23 -1.78 0.22
CA LYS A 60 -0.32 -1.85 -0.95
C LYS A 60 0.20 -3.27 -1.18
N LEU A 61 0.58 -3.99 -0.12
CA LEU A 61 0.97 -5.40 -0.23
C LEU A 61 -0.16 -6.28 -0.77
N LYS A 62 -1.38 -6.14 -0.26
CA LYS A 62 -2.54 -6.93 -0.74
C LYS A 62 -2.82 -6.66 -2.21
N GLU A 63 -2.71 -5.41 -2.63
CA GLU A 63 -2.88 -5.00 -4.02
C GLU A 63 -1.77 -5.56 -4.93
N ALA A 64 -0.51 -5.52 -4.48
CA ALA A 64 0.61 -6.14 -5.19
C ALA A 64 0.43 -7.66 -5.36
N ILE A 65 -0.02 -8.35 -4.31
CA ILE A 65 -0.34 -9.79 -4.35
C ILE A 65 -1.47 -10.05 -5.36
N MET A 66 -2.52 -9.24 -5.35
CA MET A 66 -3.63 -9.36 -6.31
C MET A 66 -3.15 -9.22 -7.75
N TYR A 67 -2.33 -8.20 -8.05
CA TYR A 67 -1.75 -8.03 -9.40
C TYR A 67 -0.85 -9.20 -9.79
N GLN A 68 -0.09 -9.76 -8.85
CA GLN A 68 0.73 -10.94 -9.09
C GLN A 68 -0.14 -12.17 -9.41
N THR A 69 -1.23 -12.40 -8.66
CA THR A 69 -2.17 -13.50 -8.92
C THR A 69 -2.87 -13.34 -10.27
N VAL A 70 -3.37 -12.14 -10.57
CA VAL A 70 -4.02 -11.85 -11.86
C VAL A 70 -3.05 -12.04 -13.03
N GLY A 71 -1.83 -11.51 -12.91
CA GLY A 71 -0.78 -11.70 -13.91
C GLY A 71 -0.42 -13.18 -14.10
N LEU A 72 -0.36 -13.97 -13.02
CA LEU A 72 -0.09 -15.41 -13.08
C LEU A 72 -1.22 -16.18 -13.76
N VAL A 73 -2.49 -15.86 -13.45
CA VAL A 73 -3.65 -16.48 -14.10
C VAL A 73 -3.71 -16.12 -15.58
N LEU A 74 -3.47 -14.85 -15.94
CA LEU A 74 -3.47 -14.41 -17.34
C LEU A 74 -2.32 -15.06 -18.13
N ALA A 75 -1.09 -15.02 -17.61
CA ALA A 75 0.06 -15.61 -18.29
C ALA A 75 -0.05 -17.14 -18.36
N GLY A 76 -0.44 -17.79 -17.26
CA GLY A 76 -0.63 -19.25 -17.19
C GLY A 76 -1.78 -19.73 -18.06
N GLY A 77 -2.91 -19.02 -18.05
CA GLY A 77 -4.06 -19.28 -18.92
C GLY A 77 -3.71 -19.09 -20.40
N SER A 78 -2.95 -18.04 -20.74
CA SER A 78 -2.52 -17.78 -22.11
C SER A 78 -1.52 -18.85 -22.60
N LEU A 79 -0.58 -19.30 -21.76
CA LEU A 79 0.31 -20.42 -22.09
C LEU A 79 -0.44 -21.74 -22.24
N PHE A 80 -1.34 -22.06 -21.31
CA PHE A 80 -2.15 -23.27 -21.36
C PHE A 80 -3.02 -23.31 -22.60
N LEU A 81 -3.69 -22.21 -22.90
CA LEU A 81 -4.57 -22.10 -24.05
C LEU A 81 -3.74 -22.11 -25.36
N SER A 82 -2.51 -21.57 -25.37
CA SER A 82 -1.61 -21.66 -26.54
C SER A 82 -1.16 -23.10 -26.79
N PHE A 83 -0.82 -23.83 -25.73
CA PHE A 83 -0.45 -25.23 -25.80
C PHE A 83 -1.62 -26.11 -26.25
N LEU A 84 -2.82 -25.84 -25.77
CA LEU A 84 -4.04 -26.52 -26.20
C LEU A 84 -4.33 -26.25 -27.68
N THR A 85 -4.23 -24.99 -28.12
CA THR A 85 -4.38 -24.60 -29.53
C THR A 85 -3.32 -25.28 -30.40
N TYR A 86 -2.07 -25.35 -29.97
CA TYR A 86 -1.00 -26.07 -30.69
C TYR A 86 -1.28 -27.58 -30.81
N LEU A 87 -1.91 -28.19 -29.82
CA LEU A 87 -2.30 -29.61 -29.87
C LEU A 87 -3.57 -29.86 -30.72
N LEU A 88 -4.46 -28.89 -30.83
CA LEU A 88 -5.78 -29.02 -31.46
C LEU A 88 -5.83 -28.48 -32.90
N LEU A 89 -5.00 -27.50 -33.26
CA LEU A 89 -4.93 -26.92 -34.60
C LEU A 89 -3.57 -27.29 -35.23
N ASP A 90 -3.65 -28.05 -36.33
CA ASP A 90 -2.50 -28.43 -37.16
C ASP A 90 -2.03 -27.27 -38.08
N ASP A 91 -2.78 -26.15 -38.08
CA ASP A 91 -2.44 -24.94 -38.83
C ASP A 91 -1.75 -23.91 -37.91
N GLY A 92 -0.50 -23.58 -38.23
CA GLY A 92 0.39 -22.63 -37.54
C GLY A 92 -0.05 -21.15 -37.57
N GLY A 93 -1.35 -20.89 -37.55
CA GLY A 93 -1.95 -19.56 -37.50
C GLY A 93 -1.69 -18.89 -36.15
N SER A 94 -0.70 -18.00 -36.11
CA SER A 94 -0.34 -17.22 -34.93
C SER A 94 -1.48 -16.25 -34.55
N PHE A 95 -2.27 -16.58 -33.53
CA PHE A 95 -3.37 -15.74 -33.06
C PHE A 95 -2.84 -14.53 -32.26
N ILE A 96 -2.98 -13.33 -32.82
CA ILE A 96 -2.54 -12.04 -32.23
C ILE A 96 -3.12 -11.80 -30.82
N GLY A 97 -4.31 -12.34 -30.50
CA GLY A 97 -4.92 -12.25 -29.17
C GLY A 97 -4.11 -12.94 -28.06
N PHE A 98 -3.36 -14.00 -28.38
CA PHE A 98 -2.51 -14.71 -27.41
C PHE A 98 -1.33 -13.86 -26.96
N TYR A 99 -0.61 -13.26 -27.91
CA TYR A 99 0.54 -12.41 -27.60
C TYR A 99 0.13 -11.16 -26.80
N GLY A 100 -1.06 -10.61 -27.06
CA GLY A 100 -1.63 -9.52 -26.26
C GLY A 100 -1.88 -9.91 -24.80
N LEU A 101 -2.56 -11.05 -24.57
CA LEU A 101 -2.82 -11.57 -23.22
C LEU A 101 -1.53 -11.92 -22.47
N LEU A 102 -0.57 -12.52 -23.17
CA LEU A 102 0.73 -12.90 -22.61
C LEU A 102 1.56 -11.66 -22.24
N ALA A 103 1.59 -10.64 -23.10
CA ALA A 103 2.27 -9.38 -22.81
C ALA A 103 1.64 -8.64 -21.62
N VAL A 104 0.31 -8.55 -21.55
CA VAL A 104 -0.39 -7.93 -20.41
C VAL A 104 -0.16 -8.73 -19.12
N GLY A 105 -0.18 -10.06 -19.19
CA GLY A 105 0.12 -10.94 -18.06
C GLY A 105 1.55 -10.76 -17.53
N LEU A 106 2.55 -10.69 -18.41
CA LEU A 106 3.94 -10.43 -18.06
C LEU A 106 4.14 -9.05 -17.43
N LEU A 107 3.53 -8.01 -17.99
CA LEU A 107 3.61 -6.65 -17.45
C LEU A 107 2.97 -6.57 -16.05
N ALA A 108 1.82 -7.21 -15.85
CA ALA A 108 1.17 -7.29 -14.53
C ALA A 108 2.03 -8.05 -13.51
N LEU A 109 2.69 -9.14 -13.92
CA LEU A 109 3.61 -9.91 -13.09
C LEU A 109 4.85 -9.10 -12.68
N LEU A 110 5.47 -8.40 -13.63
CA LEU A 110 6.61 -7.53 -13.40
C LEU A 110 6.26 -6.39 -12.44
N LYS A 111 5.12 -5.71 -12.68
CA LYS A 111 4.63 -4.64 -11.80
C LYS A 111 4.34 -5.18 -10.40
N GLY A 112 3.63 -6.30 -10.28
CA GLY A 112 3.34 -6.92 -8.98
C GLY A 112 4.60 -7.31 -8.20
N ARG A 113 5.66 -7.81 -8.86
CA ARG A 113 6.95 -8.09 -8.21
C ARG A 113 7.68 -6.84 -7.74
N LEU A 114 7.68 -5.79 -8.53
CA LEU A 114 8.32 -4.51 -8.18
C LEU A 114 7.59 -3.84 -7.01
N ASP A 115 6.26 -3.80 -7.07
CA ASP A 115 5.42 -3.23 -6.01
C ASP A 115 5.53 -4.05 -4.70
N LYS A 116 5.62 -5.38 -4.80
CA LYS A 116 5.86 -6.23 -3.63
C LYS A 116 7.22 -5.96 -3.00
N ARG A 117 8.29 -5.88 -3.80
CA ARG A 117 9.65 -5.59 -3.30
C ARG A 117 9.75 -4.21 -2.65
N SER A 118 9.14 -3.18 -3.25
CA SER A 118 9.16 -1.83 -2.69
C SER A 118 8.36 -1.75 -1.39
N ALA A 119 7.21 -2.41 -1.31
CA ALA A 119 6.41 -2.49 -0.10
C ALA A 119 7.11 -3.27 1.03
N GLU A 120 7.76 -4.39 0.71
CA GLU A 120 8.58 -5.15 1.68
C GLU A 120 9.78 -4.34 2.18
N ALA A 121 10.44 -3.58 1.30
CA ALA A 121 11.53 -2.70 1.70
C ALA A 121 11.05 -1.57 2.61
N THR A 122 9.88 -0.99 2.35
CA THR A 122 9.29 0.07 3.18
C THR A 122 8.89 -0.48 4.55
N LEU A 123 8.30 -1.68 4.62
CA LEU A 123 7.98 -2.34 5.88
C LEU A 123 9.21 -2.63 6.74
N LYS A 124 10.28 -3.16 6.14
CA LYS A 124 11.53 -3.41 6.88
C LYS A 124 12.15 -2.13 7.41
N GLN A 125 11.98 -1.02 6.70
CA GLN A 125 12.48 0.28 7.11
C GLN A 125 11.62 0.89 8.24
N GLU A 126 10.30 0.68 8.19
CA GLU A 126 9.37 1.06 9.27
C GLU A 126 9.57 0.20 10.53
N GLU A 127 9.82 -1.12 10.39
CA GLU A 127 10.12 -2.01 11.53
C GLU A 127 11.51 -1.76 12.13
N GLY A 128 12.52 -1.46 11.30
CA GLY A 128 13.88 -1.16 11.76
C GLY A 128 14.05 0.23 12.39
N SER A 129 13.17 1.19 12.07
CA SER A 129 13.19 2.54 12.65
C SER A 129 12.54 2.63 14.04
N HIS A 130 11.91 1.56 14.50
CA HIS A 130 11.25 1.47 15.82
C HIS A 130 11.95 0.51 16.80
N SER A 131 13.11 -0.05 16.42
CA SER A 131 13.97 -0.85 17.29
C SER A 131 15.20 -0.06 17.76
#